data_AF-G9I5C0-F1
#
_entry.id   AF-G9I5C0-F1
#
_cell.length_a   1.000
_cell.length_b   1.000
_cell.length_c   1.000
_cell.angle_alpha   90.00
_cell.angle_beta   90.00
_cell.angle_gamma   90.00
#
_symmetry.space_group_name_H-M   'P 1'
#
loop_
_entity.id
_entity.type
_entity.pdbx_description
1 polymer ?
#
loop_
_entity_poly.entity_id
_entity_poly.type
_entity_poly.pdbx_seq_one_letter_code
_entity_poly.pdbx_strand_id
1 'polypeptide(L)'
;KIWNLEIVNIRSFAKDKHSTIDDVPYGGGAGMVMRPDVIGNAVDNVLSAHKNTRFIYMTPSGTKFNQSIAKELTEIPHVTILCGRFEGVDQRVIDVYTPYELSIGDYILSGGEPAAMVVLDACIRLLPGVVNNFDSVAEESFSYRGGMLEY
;
A
#
# COMPACT_ATOMS: atom_id res chain seq x y z
N LYS A 1 -14.03 7.65 16.82
CA LYS A 1 -12.74 7.11 16.36
C LYS A 1 -12.54 7.61 14.93
N ILE A 2 -11.48 8.39 14.65
CA ILE A 2 -11.31 9.13 13.38
C ILE A 2 -10.78 8.21 12.26
N TRP A 3 -9.95 7.23 12.61
CA TRP A 3 -9.39 6.24 11.68
C TRP A 3 -9.18 4.90 12.38
N ASN A 4 -8.93 3.84 11.60
CA ASN A 4 -8.61 2.50 12.11
C ASN A 4 -7.53 1.85 11.24
N LEU A 5 -6.74 0.96 11.84
CA LEU A 5 -5.79 0.11 11.12
C LEU A 5 -6.08 -1.36 11.48
N GLU A 6 -6.25 -2.17 10.44
CA GLU A 6 -6.27 -3.62 10.55
C GLU A 6 -5.03 -4.18 9.86
N ILE A 7 -4.30 -5.04 10.56
CA ILE A 7 -3.09 -5.67 10.02
C ILE A 7 -3.42 -7.12 9.71
N VAL A 8 -3.36 -7.46 8.43
CA VAL A 8 -3.64 -8.80 7.92
C VAL A 8 -2.32 -9.52 7.67
N ASN A 9 -2.03 -10.55 8.46
CA ASN A 9 -0.83 -11.34 8.27
C ASN A 9 -1.03 -12.35 7.14
N ILE A 10 -0.34 -12.14 6.02
CA ILE A 10 -0.40 -13.01 4.83
C ILE A 10 -0.06 -14.47 5.16
N ARG A 11 0.82 -14.71 6.15
CA ARG A 11 1.19 -16.08 6.57
C ARG A 11 0.00 -16.90 7.08
N SER A 12 -1.04 -16.24 7.59
CA SER A 12 -2.27 -16.90 8.06
C SER A 12 -3.09 -17.55 6.93
N PHE A 13 -2.77 -17.24 5.66
CA PHE A 13 -3.45 -17.78 4.48
C PHE A 13 -2.65 -18.89 3.78
N ALA A 14 -1.45 -19.21 4.28
CA ALA A 14 -0.67 -20.34 3.81
C ALA A 14 -1.22 -21.64 4.40
N LYS A 15 -1.32 -22.69 3.57
CA LYS A 15 -1.92 -23.98 3.94
C LYS A 15 -0.89 -25.01 4.43
N ASP A 16 0.39 -24.77 4.20
CA ASP A 16 1.45 -25.67 4.63
C ASP A 16 1.82 -25.45 6.10
N LYS A 17 2.45 -26.46 6.70
CA LYS A 17 2.85 -26.48 8.12
C LYS A 17 3.82 -25.34 8.48
N HIS A 18 4.58 -24.83 7.53
CA HIS A 18 5.59 -23.81 7.74
C HIS A 18 5.07 -22.39 7.49
N SER A 19 3.80 -22.26 7.07
CA SER A 19 3.19 -21.01 6.64
C SER A 19 4.02 -20.28 5.60
N THR A 20 4.52 -21.03 4.61
CA THR A 20 5.35 -20.52 3.52
C THR A 20 4.53 -19.64 2.59
N ILE A 21 5.02 -18.42 2.32
CA ILE A 21 4.30 -17.42 1.51
C ILE A 21 5.00 -17.09 0.20
N ASP A 22 6.16 -17.70 -0.04
CA ASP A 22 7.08 -17.41 -1.13
C ASP A 22 7.61 -18.71 -1.76
N ASP A 23 8.02 -18.63 -3.02
CA ASP A 23 8.64 -19.75 -3.74
C ASP A 23 9.66 -19.22 -4.76
N VAL A 24 10.49 -20.12 -5.30
CA VAL A 24 11.49 -19.79 -6.32
C VAL A 24 10.78 -19.33 -7.60
N PRO A 25 11.23 -18.24 -8.24
CA PRO A 25 10.64 -17.78 -9.49
C PRO A 25 10.78 -18.82 -10.61
N TYR A 26 9.71 -19.01 -11.37
CA TYR A 26 9.79 -19.74 -12.64
C TYR A 26 10.74 -19.01 -13.60
N GLY A 27 11.61 -19.77 -14.28
CA GLY A 27 12.69 -19.22 -15.11
C GLY A 27 14.03 -19.07 -14.38
N GLY A 28 14.06 -19.30 -13.07
CA GLY A 28 15.27 -19.19 -12.26
C GLY A 28 15.62 -17.74 -11.92
N GLY A 29 16.75 -17.55 -11.24
CA GLY A 29 17.16 -16.26 -10.69
C GLY A 29 17.47 -16.36 -9.19
N ALA A 30 18.01 -15.30 -8.63
CA ALA A 30 18.16 -15.17 -7.19
C ALA A 30 16.86 -14.66 -6.56
N GLY A 31 16.62 -15.00 -5.30
CA GLY A 31 15.48 -14.50 -4.53
C GLY A 31 14.23 -15.38 -4.62
N MET A 32 13.15 -14.87 -4.04
CA MET A 32 11.87 -15.57 -3.89
C MET A 32 10.74 -14.65 -4.34
N VAL A 33 9.63 -15.21 -4.82
CA VAL A 33 8.43 -14.47 -5.23
C VAL A 33 7.27 -14.90 -4.35
N MET A 34 6.46 -13.95 -3.90
CA MET A 34 5.29 -14.25 -3.07
C MET A 34 4.27 -15.06 -3.86
N ARG A 35 3.84 -16.18 -3.29
CA ARG A 35 3.00 -17.18 -3.94
C ARG A 35 1.59 -16.65 -4.22
N PRO A 36 1.06 -16.83 -5.44
CA PRO A 36 -0.23 -16.27 -5.82
C PRO A 36 -1.41 -16.91 -5.07
N ASP A 37 -1.32 -18.19 -4.69
CA ASP A 37 -2.39 -18.87 -3.95
C ASP A 37 -2.55 -18.31 -2.52
N VAL A 38 -1.44 -17.98 -1.87
CA VAL A 38 -1.46 -17.38 -0.52
C VAL A 38 -1.93 -15.94 -0.57
N ILE A 39 -1.39 -15.15 -1.50
CA ILE A 39 -1.77 -13.74 -1.65
C ILE A 39 -3.22 -13.62 -2.10
N GLY A 40 -3.66 -14.42 -3.06
CA GLY A 40 -5.05 -14.45 -3.52
C GLY A 40 -6.04 -14.72 -2.37
N ASN A 41 -5.78 -15.74 -1.55
CA ASN A 41 -6.62 -16.03 -0.38
C ASN A 41 -6.68 -14.84 0.61
N ALA A 42 -5.55 -14.16 0.84
CA ALA A 42 -5.50 -13.00 1.72
C ALA A 42 -6.28 -11.81 1.14
N VAL A 43 -6.09 -11.52 -0.15
CA VAL A 43 -6.77 -10.43 -0.85
C VAL A 43 -8.27 -10.71 -0.93
N ASP A 44 -8.69 -11.91 -1.31
CA ASP A 44 -10.11 -12.31 -1.35
C ASP A 44 -10.78 -12.12 0.01
N ASN A 45 -10.12 -12.52 1.11
CA ASN A 45 -10.64 -12.34 2.45
C ASN A 45 -10.90 -10.86 2.77
N VAL A 46 -9.92 -9.99 2.51
CA VAL A 46 -10.04 -8.55 2.78
C VAL A 46 -11.06 -7.87 1.87
N LEU A 47 -11.02 -8.15 0.57
CA LEU A 47 -11.93 -7.52 -0.41
C LEU A 47 -13.38 -7.99 -0.22
N SER A 48 -13.60 -9.22 0.27
CA SER A 48 -14.94 -9.70 0.61
C SER A 48 -15.55 -8.95 1.79
N ALA A 49 -14.73 -8.53 2.77
CA ALA A 49 -15.15 -7.72 3.91
C ALA A 49 -15.33 -6.24 3.55
N HIS A 50 -14.56 -5.74 2.56
CA HIS A 50 -14.52 -4.32 2.20
C HIS A 50 -14.66 -4.09 0.68
N LYS A 51 -15.85 -4.33 0.14
CA LYS A 51 -16.13 -4.30 -1.32
C LYS A 51 -15.79 -3.00 -2.06
N ASN A 52 -15.78 -1.86 -1.36
CA ASN A 52 -15.51 -0.53 -1.95
C ASN A 52 -14.12 0.00 -1.59
N THR A 53 -13.18 -0.88 -1.24
CA THR A 53 -11.84 -0.44 -0.89
C THR A 53 -11.01 -0.06 -2.11
N ARG A 54 -10.18 0.98 -1.97
CA ARG A 54 -9.05 1.19 -2.88
C ARG A 54 -7.96 0.16 -2.55
N PHE A 55 -7.77 -0.80 -3.44
CA PHE A 55 -6.68 -1.76 -3.33
C PHE A 55 -5.39 -1.18 -3.95
N ILE A 56 -4.34 -1.09 -3.15
CA ILE A 56 -3.04 -0.51 -3.51
C ILE A 56 -1.98 -1.60 -3.37
N TYR A 57 -1.02 -1.64 -4.30
CA TYR A 57 0.20 -2.44 -4.16
C TYR A 57 1.41 -1.51 -4.10
N MET A 58 2.19 -1.61 -3.02
CA MET A 58 3.43 -0.84 -2.88
C MET A 58 4.54 -1.49 -3.70
N THR A 59 4.98 -0.79 -4.76
CA THR A 59 6.01 -1.25 -5.68
C THR A 59 6.78 -0.08 -6.30
N PRO A 60 8.10 -0.19 -6.49
CA PRO A 60 8.89 0.88 -7.11
C PRO A 60 8.49 1.17 -8.57
N SER A 61 7.83 0.23 -9.26
CA SER A 61 7.30 0.40 -10.62
C SER A 61 6.01 1.24 -10.70
N GLY A 62 5.41 1.55 -9.55
CA GLY A 62 4.10 2.19 -9.47
C GLY A 62 4.12 3.69 -9.73
N THR A 63 2.92 4.28 -9.71
CA THR A 63 2.75 5.73 -9.78
C THR A 63 3.44 6.40 -8.59
N LYS A 64 4.18 7.49 -8.82
CA LYS A 64 4.86 8.22 -7.74
C LYS A 64 3.84 8.89 -6.81
N PHE A 65 3.87 8.50 -5.54
CA PHE A 65 3.07 9.08 -4.47
C PHE A 65 3.41 10.56 -4.28
N ASN A 66 2.37 11.36 -4.09
CA ASN A 66 2.47 12.81 -3.88
C ASN A 66 1.27 13.29 -3.06
N GLN A 67 1.28 14.57 -2.68
CA GLN A 67 0.26 15.15 -1.83
C GLN A 67 -1.16 15.14 -2.44
N SER A 68 -1.29 15.19 -3.77
CA SER A 68 -2.60 15.05 -4.44
C SER A 68 -3.16 13.65 -4.25
N ILE A 69 -2.33 12.62 -4.45
CA ILE A 69 -2.73 11.23 -4.22
C ILE A 69 -3.09 11.02 -2.74
N ALA A 70 -2.31 11.58 -1.80
CA ALA A 70 -2.64 11.52 -0.38
C ALA A 70 -4.04 12.06 -0.09
N LYS A 71 -4.39 13.22 -0.68
CA LYS A 71 -5.71 13.83 -0.56
C LYS A 71 -6.81 12.99 -1.20
N GLU A 72 -6.59 12.46 -2.41
CA GLU A 72 -7.55 11.57 -3.07
C GLU A 72 -7.84 10.33 -2.22
N LEU A 73 -6.83 9.76 -1.55
CA LEU A 73 -7.00 8.60 -0.68
C LEU A 73 -7.84 8.90 0.57
N THR A 74 -7.87 10.14 1.08
CA THR A 74 -8.72 10.48 2.23
C THR A 74 -10.20 10.64 1.88
N GLU A 75 -10.53 10.80 0.60
CA GLU A 75 -11.91 10.81 0.11
C GLU A 75 -12.50 9.40 -0.02
N ILE A 76 -11.66 8.36 0.11
CA ILE A 76 -12.05 6.96 -0.01
C ILE A 76 -12.32 6.38 1.39
N PRO A 77 -13.48 5.75 1.65
CA PRO A 77 -13.83 5.24 2.98
C PRO A 77 -12.92 4.12 3.50
N HIS A 78 -12.31 3.34 2.60
CA HIS A 78 -11.45 2.21 2.96
C HIS A 78 -10.30 2.04 1.97
N VAL A 79 -9.09 1.88 2.48
CA VAL A 79 -7.89 1.62 1.68
C VAL A 79 -7.25 0.32 2.16
N THR A 80 -6.94 -0.56 1.22
CA THR A 80 -6.21 -1.82 1.46
C THR A 80 -4.86 -1.71 0.78
N ILE A 81 -3.77 -1.90 1.52
CA ILE A 81 -2.40 -1.79 1.00
C ILE A 81 -1.72 -3.15 1.08
N LEU A 82 -1.38 -3.72 -0.07
CA LEU A 82 -0.52 -4.89 -0.19
C LEU A 82 0.95 -4.45 -0.09
N CYS A 83 1.65 -4.99 0.90
CA CYS A 83 3.08 -4.79 1.09
C CYS A 83 3.85 -5.97 0.48
N GLY A 84 4.53 -5.73 -0.64
CA GLY A 84 5.41 -6.74 -1.25
C GLY A 84 6.65 -7.01 -0.39
N ARG A 85 7.20 -8.22 -0.50
CA ARG A 85 8.48 -8.64 0.08
C ARG A 85 9.24 -9.44 -0.97
N PHE A 86 10.50 -9.77 -0.66
CA PHE A 86 11.36 -10.56 -1.55
C PHE A 86 11.53 -9.85 -2.90
N GLU A 87 11.48 -10.58 -4.01
CA GLU A 87 11.54 -10.02 -5.38
C GLU A 87 10.19 -9.49 -5.86
N GLY A 88 9.13 -9.62 -5.06
CA GLY A 88 7.80 -9.09 -5.35
C GLY A 88 6.71 -10.14 -5.28
N VAL A 89 5.57 -9.79 -5.88
CA VAL A 89 4.35 -10.62 -5.91
C VAL A 89 4.22 -11.24 -7.29
N ASP A 90 3.75 -12.49 -7.36
CA ASP A 90 3.46 -13.15 -8.64
C ASP A 90 2.52 -12.30 -9.50
N GLN A 91 2.92 -12.08 -10.77
CA GLN A 91 2.23 -11.20 -11.71
C GLN A 91 0.74 -11.53 -11.87
N ARG A 92 0.34 -12.80 -11.73
CA ARG A 92 -1.06 -13.20 -11.86
C ARG A 92 -1.95 -12.55 -10.80
N VAL A 93 -1.42 -12.25 -9.61
CA VAL A 93 -2.16 -11.51 -8.59
C VAL A 93 -2.42 -10.08 -9.07
N ILE A 94 -1.40 -9.45 -9.64
CA ILE A 94 -1.52 -8.08 -10.16
C ILE A 94 -2.51 -8.03 -11.31
N ASP A 95 -2.46 -9.00 -12.23
CA ASP A 95 -3.35 -9.07 -13.38
C ASP A 95 -4.82 -9.34 -12.98
N VAL A 96 -5.05 -10.20 -11.98
CA VAL A 96 -6.40 -10.58 -11.53
C VAL A 96 -7.05 -9.48 -10.70
N TYR A 97 -6.31 -8.89 -9.75
CA TYR A 97 -6.88 -7.93 -8.81
C TYR A 97 -6.69 -6.47 -9.25
N THR A 98 -5.83 -6.22 -10.23
CA THR A 98 -5.56 -4.88 -10.78
C THR A 98 -5.35 -3.81 -9.70
N PRO A 99 -4.44 -4.04 -8.73
CA PRO A 99 -4.20 -3.06 -7.67
C PRO A 99 -3.68 -1.75 -8.27
N TYR A 100 -3.96 -0.64 -7.59
CA TYR A 100 -3.28 0.60 -7.89
C TYR A 100 -1.82 0.51 -7.43
N GLU A 101 -0.91 0.33 -8.38
CA GLU A 101 0.53 0.29 -8.10
C GLU A 101 1.04 1.68 -7.71
N LEU A 102 1.66 1.77 -6.53
CA LEU A 102 2.11 3.02 -5.94
C LEU A 102 3.56 2.91 -5.45
N SER A 103 4.38 3.88 -5.84
CA SER A 103 5.78 4.03 -5.45
C SER A 103 5.96 5.26 -4.57
N ILE A 104 6.80 5.19 -3.55
CA ILE A 104 7.15 6.37 -2.71
C ILE A 104 8.46 7.05 -3.17
N GLY A 105 9.07 6.58 -4.25
CA GLY A 105 10.22 7.23 -4.87
C GLY A 105 11.12 6.30 -5.66
N ASP A 106 12.16 6.88 -6.27
CA ASP A 106 13.12 6.19 -7.14
C ASP A 106 14.24 5.51 -6.34
N TYR A 107 13.84 4.58 -5.47
CA TYR A 107 14.75 3.79 -4.64
C TYR A 107 14.11 2.44 -4.25
N ILE A 108 14.94 1.50 -3.80
CA ILE A 108 14.51 0.15 -3.44
C ILE A 108 14.49 0.01 -1.91
N LEU A 109 13.39 -0.56 -1.41
CA LEU A 109 13.24 -0.96 -0.02
C LEU A 109 13.21 -2.49 0.08
N SER A 110 13.46 -3.03 1.26
CA SER A 110 13.38 -4.47 1.54
C SER A 110 11.94 -5.02 1.56
N GLY A 111 10.95 -4.14 1.56
CA GLY A 111 9.54 -4.48 1.54
C GLY A 111 8.66 -3.23 1.45
N GLY A 112 7.36 -3.45 1.23
CA GLY A 112 6.37 -2.39 1.07
C GLY A 112 5.92 -1.75 2.38
N GLU A 113 6.26 -2.31 3.55
CA GLU A 113 5.73 -1.83 4.83
C GLU A 113 6.17 -0.40 5.20
N PRO A 114 7.44 -0.01 5.07
CA PRO A 114 7.83 1.39 5.29
C PRO A 114 7.11 2.32 4.31
N ALA A 115 6.91 1.87 3.07
CA ALA A 115 6.19 2.65 2.07
C ALA A 115 4.70 2.82 2.42
N ALA A 116 4.05 1.77 2.92
CA ALA A 116 2.69 1.85 3.43
C ALA A 116 2.59 2.79 4.64
N MET A 117 3.57 2.77 5.55
CA MET A 117 3.63 3.70 6.69
C MET A 117 3.73 5.16 6.24
N VAL A 118 4.55 5.45 5.21
CA VAL A 118 4.66 6.80 4.62
C VAL A 118 3.32 7.25 4.04
N VAL A 119 2.64 6.39 3.27
CA VAL A 119 1.32 6.69 2.70
C VAL A 119 0.29 6.93 3.80
N LEU A 120 0.27 6.07 4.84
CA LEU A 120 -0.64 6.20 5.98
C LEU A 120 -0.41 7.50 6.73
N ASP A 121 0.84 7.85 7.04
CA ASP A 121 1.18 9.10 7.75
C ASP A 121 0.69 10.32 6.99
N ALA A 122 1.01 10.40 5.69
CA ALA A 122 0.59 11.48 4.82
C ALA A 122 -0.95 11.61 4.72
N CYS A 123 -1.68 10.49 4.65
CA CYS A 123 -3.14 10.52 4.55
C CYS A 123 -3.81 10.82 5.89
N ILE A 124 -3.39 10.19 6.99
CA ILE A 124 -4.02 10.33 8.31
C ILE A 124 -3.91 11.77 8.80
N ARG A 125 -2.78 12.43 8.53
CA ARG A 125 -2.57 13.83 8.93
C ARG A 125 -3.54 14.81 8.25
N LEU A 126 -4.08 14.46 7.08
CA LEU A 126 -5.09 15.24 6.36
C LEU A 126 -6.52 15.03 6.88
N LEU A 127 -6.76 14.04 7.75
CA LEU A 127 -8.10 13.78 8.27
C LEU A 127 -8.54 14.86 9.27
N PRO A 128 -9.80 15.35 9.17
CA PRO A 128 -10.33 16.33 10.11
C PRO A 128 -10.23 15.85 11.57
N GLY A 129 -9.65 16.68 12.43
CA GLY A 129 -9.48 16.40 13.85
C GLY A 129 -8.24 15.59 14.24
N VAL A 130 -7.35 15.27 13.28
CA VAL A 130 -6.03 14.68 13.60
C VAL A 130 -5.00 15.78 13.94
N VAL A 131 -4.93 16.84 13.13
CA VAL A 131 -4.10 18.02 13.40
C VAL A 131 -4.99 19.14 13.95
N ASN A 132 -4.54 19.79 15.03
CA ASN A 132 -5.32 20.82 15.74
C ASN A 132 -5.47 22.12 14.95
N ASN A 133 -4.47 22.49 14.14
CA ASN A 133 -4.50 23.70 13.33
C ASN A 133 -4.62 23.33 11.85
N PHE A 134 -5.85 23.32 11.32
CA PHE A 134 -6.08 22.96 9.91
C PHE A 134 -5.50 24.00 8.94
N ASP A 135 -5.38 25.26 9.36
CA ASP A 135 -4.80 26.32 8.54
C ASP A 135 -3.32 26.07 8.26
N SER A 136 -2.58 25.44 9.19
CA SER A 136 -1.18 25.08 8.93
C SER A 136 -1.03 24.03 7.83
N VAL A 137 -1.97 23.08 7.75
CA VAL A 137 -1.96 22.06 6.68
C VAL A 137 -2.19 22.70 5.31
N ALA A 138 -2.93 23.81 5.25
CA ALA A 138 -3.18 24.53 4.00
C ALA A 138 -1.96 25.36 3.53
N GLU A 139 -1.11 25.80 4.46
CA GLU A 139 0.12 26.57 4.15
C GLU A 139 1.33 25.67 3.88
N GLU A 140 1.18 24.36 4.08
CA GLU A 140 2.28 23.41 3.94
C GLU A 140 2.84 23.24 2.53
N SER A 141 4.12 22.82 2.49
CA SER A 141 4.79 22.47 1.24
C SER A 141 3.91 21.52 0.43
N PHE A 142 3.74 21.82 -0.85
CA PHE A 142 2.91 21.06 -1.79
C PHE A 142 1.38 21.09 -1.57
N SER A 143 0.85 21.91 -0.65
CA SER A 143 -0.60 22.07 -0.44
C SER A 143 -1.31 22.97 -1.47
N TYR A 144 -0.59 23.93 -2.06
CA TYR A 144 -1.10 24.78 -3.16
C TYR A 144 -0.87 24.14 -4.54
N ARG A 145 -1.78 24.40 -5.48
CA ARG A 145 -1.62 24.04 -6.91
C ARG A 145 -0.37 24.72 -7.48
N GLY A 146 0.75 24.01 -7.44
CA GLY A 146 2.07 24.51 -7.83
C GLY A 146 3.25 23.83 -7.15
N GLY A 147 3.03 23.06 -6.07
CA GLY A 147 4.10 22.26 -5.46
C GLY A 147 5.20 23.10 -4.81
N MET A 148 4.86 24.29 -4.32
CA MET A 148 5.83 25.21 -3.71
C MET A 148 6.26 24.67 -2.34
N LEU A 149 7.49 25.01 -1.95
CA LEU A 149 8.04 24.75 -0.63
C LEU A 149 7.63 25.88 0.33
N GLU A 150 7.44 25.55 1.60
CA GLU A 150 7.28 26.52 2.70
C GLU A 150 8.53 27.37 2.94
N TYR A 151 8.33 28.49 3.63
CA TYR A 151 9.34 29.50 3.99
C TYR A 151 9.97 29.28 5.37
#